data_AF-A0A2W4QK77-F1
#
_entry.id   AF-A0A2W4QK77-F1
#
_cell.length_a   1.000
_cell.length_b   1.000
_cell.length_c   1.000
_cell.angle_alpha   90.00
_cell.angle_beta   90.00
_cell.angle_gamma   90.00
#
_symmetry.space_group_name_H-M   'P 1'
#
loop_
_entity.id
_entity.type
_entity.pdbx_description
1 polymer ?
#
loop_
_entity_poly.entity_id
_entity_poly.type
_entity_poly.pdbx_seq_one_letter_code
_entity_poly.pdbx_strand_id
1 'polypeptide(L)'
;MSSENNTNSGLAGVIANLKSNPKALAILVGAIALALFLLVKGGSDQGVTPAKVTAISIGQKVSIQNPNTDKGNTILLAAPGPVGLADSDNDKDDMIVCKQVLSGTTATLNEETVVNYIPFAKVTLESGECNGKTGWMPKVNLR
;
A
#
# COMPACT_ATOMS: atom_id res chain seq x y z
N MET A 1 -3.38 4.88 -67.64
CA MET A 1 -4.78 4.43 -67.45
C MET A 1 -4.93 3.99 -66.01
N SER A 2 -5.70 4.74 -65.23
CA SER A 2 -5.99 4.50 -63.81
C SER A 2 -6.80 3.21 -63.62
N SER A 3 -6.45 2.40 -62.62
CA SER A 3 -7.31 1.34 -62.11
C SER A 3 -8.24 1.91 -61.04
N GLU A 4 -9.54 1.68 -61.21
CA GLU A 4 -10.61 2.08 -60.30
C GLU A 4 -10.79 1.07 -59.14
N ASN A 5 -10.82 1.64 -57.94
CA ASN A 5 -11.67 1.36 -56.76
C ASN A 5 -12.17 -0.08 -56.50
N ASN A 6 -11.66 -0.70 -55.44
CA ASN A 6 -12.32 -1.81 -54.74
C ASN A 6 -12.15 -1.68 -53.22
N THR A 7 -13.02 -0.89 -52.57
CA THR A 7 -13.26 -0.93 -51.11
C THR A 7 -14.45 -0.04 -50.78
N ASN A 8 -15.70 -0.48 -51.01
CA ASN A 8 -16.86 0.16 -50.35
C ASN A 8 -18.19 -0.61 -50.27
N SER A 9 -18.26 -1.89 -50.60
CA SER A 9 -19.56 -2.61 -50.62
C SER A 9 -20.04 -3.14 -49.25
N GLY A 10 -19.17 -3.25 -48.24
CA GLY A 10 -19.53 -3.81 -46.93
C GLY A 10 -20.22 -2.82 -45.99
N LEU A 11 -19.64 -1.63 -45.80
CA LEU A 11 -20.19 -0.61 -44.91
C LEU A 11 -21.47 0.03 -45.47
N ALA A 12 -21.53 0.26 -46.78
CA ALA A 12 -22.69 0.87 -47.43
C ALA A 12 -23.95 -0.03 -47.29
N GLY A 13 -23.79 -1.34 -47.39
CA GLY A 13 -24.88 -2.30 -47.19
C GLY A 13 -25.40 -2.35 -45.76
N VAL A 14 -24.50 -2.22 -44.77
CA VAL A 14 -24.88 -2.18 -43.34
C VAL A 14 -25.62 -0.88 -43.01
N ILE A 15 -25.16 0.27 -43.51
CA ILE A 15 -25.82 1.57 -43.31
C ILE A 15 -27.21 1.60 -43.96
N ALA A 16 -27.33 1.05 -45.18
CA ALA A 16 -28.61 0.94 -45.88
C ALA A 16 -29.61 0.04 -45.11
N ASN A 17 -29.15 -1.09 -44.57
CA ASN A 17 -29.99 -2.00 -43.77
C ASN A 17 -30.37 -1.44 -42.40
N LEU A 18 -29.51 -0.66 -41.75
CA LEU A 18 -29.85 0.04 -40.50
C LEU A 18 -30.91 1.12 -40.73
N LYS A 19 -30.84 1.83 -41.87
CA LYS A 19 -31.78 2.90 -42.21
C LYS A 19 -33.19 2.37 -42.50
N SER A 20 -33.29 1.20 -43.13
CA SER A 20 -34.57 0.55 -43.45
C SER A 20 -35.18 -0.25 -42.29
N ASN A 21 -34.41 -0.54 -41.23
CA ASN A 21 -34.84 -1.36 -40.10
C ASN A 21 -34.66 -0.62 -38.76
N PRO A 22 -35.66 0.19 -38.32
CA PRO A 22 -35.55 0.98 -37.09
C PRO A 22 -35.37 0.12 -35.83
N LYS A 23 -35.86 -1.12 -35.83
CA LYS A 23 -35.65 -2.10 -34.75
C LYS A 23 -34.18 -2.55 -34.65
N ALA A 24 -33.52 -2.77 -35.77
CA ALA A 24 -32.12 -3.18 -35.80
C ALA A 24 -31.19 -2.05 -35.33
N LEU A 25 -31.54 -0.80 -35.68
CA LEU A 25 -30.85 0.39 -35.19
C LEU A 25 -31.00 0.56 -33.67
N ALA A 26 -32.21 0.36 -33.13
CA ALA A 26 -32.45 0.44 -31.68
C ALA A 26 -31.66 -0.63 -30.90
N ILE A 27 -31.56 -1.86 -31.43
CA ILE A 27 -30.77 -2.94 -30.82
C ILE A 27 -29.28 -2.58 -30.80
N LEU A 28 -28.74 -2.05 -31.91
CA LEU A 28 -27.33 -1.68 -31.98
C LEU A 28 -26.99 -0.55 -31.01
N VAL A 29 -27.82 0.49 -30.95
CA VAL A 29 -27.63 1.62 -30.02
C VAL A 29 -27.71 1.14 -28.56
N GLY A 30 -28.64 0.25 -28.24
CA GLY A 30 -28.76 -0.35 -26.92
C GLY A 30 -27.54 -1.18 -26.52
N ALA A 31 -26.98 -1.96 -27.43
CA ALA A 31 -25.76 -2.75 -27.19
C ALA A 31 -24.54 -1.87 -26.91
N ILE A 32 -24.38 -0.77 -27.66
CA ILE A 32 -23.28 0.20 -27.46
C ILE A 32 -23.43 0.91 -26.11
N ALA A 33 -24.65 1.35 -25.76
CA ALA A 33 -24.91 2.00 -24.49
C ALA A 33 -24.63 1.07 -23.30
N LEU A 34 -25.02 -0.20 -23.40
CA LEU A 34 -24.73 -1.20 -22.37
C LEU A 34 -23.22 -1.49 -22.24
N ALA A 35 -22.51 -1.60 -23.35
CA ALA A 35 -21.06 -1.79 -23.33
C ALA A 35 -20.33 -0.62 -22.65
N LEU A 36 -20.71 0.62 -22.96
CA LEU A 36 -20.17 1.81 -22.30
C LEU A 36 -20.49 1.83 -20.80
N PHE A 37 -21.71 1.44 -20.41
CA PHE A 37 -22.10 1.35 -19.00
C PHE A 37 -21.27 0.32 -18.22
N LEU A 38 -20.95 -0.82 -18.84
CA LEU A 38 -20.09 -1.84 -18.24
C LEU A 38 -18.65 -1.38 -18.08
N LEU A 39 -18.13 -0.59 -19.04
CA LEU A 39 -16.78 -0.02 -18.95
C LEU A 39 -16.66 1.01 -17.82
N VAL A 40 -17.71 1.81 -17.56
CA VAL A 40 -17.72 2.79 -16.45
C VAL A 40 -17.80 2.11 -15.08
N LYS A 41 -18.37 0.90 -14.98
CA LYS A 41 -18.45 0.12 -13.74
C LYS A 41 -17.26 -0.80 -13.47
N GLY A 42 -16.36 -0.95 -14.44
CA GLY A 42 -15.20 -1.86 -14.39
C GLY A 42 -13.95 -1.31 -13.71
N GLY A 43 -14.01 -0.13 -13.11
CA GLY A 43 -12.92 0.42 -12.30
C GLY A 43 -12.79 -0.34 -10.98
N SER A 44 -12.20 -1.54 -11.03
CA SER A 44 -11.70 -2.19 -9.83
C SER A 44 -10.54 -1.35 -9.32
N ASP A 45 -10.85 -0.48 -8.37
CA ASP A 45 -9.85 0.20 -7.54
C ASP A 45 -9.03 -0.92 -6.88
N GLN A 46 -7.88 -1.24 -7.47
CA GLN A 46 -6.85 -2.01 -6.79
C GLN A 46 -6.26 -1.07 -5.74
N GLY A 47 -7.09 -0.76 -4.74
CA GLY A 47 -6.71 0.00 -3.59
C GLY A 47 -5.55 -0.73 -2.96
N VAL A 48 -4.40 -0.07 -2.96
CA VAL A 48 -3.25 -0.41 -2.13
C VAL A 48 -3.84 -0.73 -0.77
N THR A 49 -3.78 -1.98 -0.31
CA THR A 49 -4.28 -2.34 1.01
C THR A 49 -3.58 -1.41 1.99
N PRO A 50 -4.30 -0.46 2.63
CA PRO A 50 -3.66 0.45 3.55
C PRO A 50 -3.05 -0.43 4.62
N ALA A 51 -1.77 -0.20 4.92
CA ALA A 51 -1.12 -0.87 6.04
C ALA A 51 -2.07 -0.77 7.23
N LYS A 52 -2.55 -1.92 7.71
CA LYS A 52 -3.54 -1.97 8.78
C LYS A 52 -2.85 -1.45 10.04
N VAL A 53 -2.94 -0.14 10.27
CA VAL A 53 -2.45 0.48 11.49
C VAL A 53 -3.41 0.01 12.58
N THR A 54 -3.01 -1.03 13.32
CA THR A 54 -3.73 -1.45 14.51
C THR A 54 -3.88 -0.23 15.41
N ALA A 55 -5.10 0.04 15.88
CA ALA A 55 -5.34 1.07 16.88
C ALA A 55 -4.70 0.61 18.20
N ILE A 56 -3.47 1.05 18.43
CA ILE A 56 -2.71 0.77 19.64
C ILE A 56 -2.82 2.00 20.54
N SER A 57 -3.18 1.78 21.80
CA SER A 57 -3.29 2.83 22.82
C SER A 57 -2.07 2.83 23.75
N ILE A 58 -1.69 4.00 24.27
CA ILE A 58 -0.63 4.11 25.28
C ILE A 58 -0.97 3.21 26.49
N GLY A 59 0.03 2.50 27.00
CA GLY A 59 -0.09 1.51 28.07
C GLY A 59 -0.47 0.10 27.59
N GLN A 60 -0.79 -0.08 26.30
CA GLN A 60 -1.11 -1.40 25.76
C GLN A 60 0.15 -2.23 25.54
N LYS A 61 0.03 -3.54 25.77
CA LYS A 61 1.02 -4.52 25.33
C LYS A 61 0.91 -4.77 23.83
N VAL A 62 2.05 -4.72 23.16
CA VAL A 62 2.19 -4.88 21.72
C VAL A 62 3.25 -5.92 21.40
N SER A 63 3.17 -6.48 20.20
CA SER A 63 4.23 -7.31 19.63
C SER A 63 5.05 -6.50 18.63
N ILE A 64 6.37 -6.56 18.75
CA ILE A 64 7.27 -6.00 17.75
C ILE A 64 7.29 -6.90 16.51
N GLN A 65 7.25 -6.31 15.32
CA GLN A 65 7.42 -7.00 14.04
C GLN A 65 8.35 -6.21 13.12
N ASN A 66 9.13 -6.93 12.32
CA ASN A 66 9.84 -6.33 11.20
C ASN A 66 8.90 -6.23 9.98
N PRO A 67 8.67 -5.04 9.41
CA PRO A 67 7.75 -4.88 8.29
C PRO A 67 8.25 -5.53 6.98
N ASN A 68 9.53 -5.86 6.87
CA ASN A 68 10.15 -6.43 5.68
C ASN A 68 10.21 -7.96 5.69
N THR A 69 10.06 -8.61 6.85
CA THR A 69 10.14 -10.07 6.99
C THR A 69 9.57 -10.54 8.32
N ASP A 70 8.88 -11.69 8.33
CA ASP A 70 8.23 -12.25 9.51
C ASP A 70 9.20 -12.67 10.64
N LYS A 71 10.48 -12.87 10.31
CA LYS A 71 11.52 -13.35 11.24
C LYS A 71 12.70 -12.40 11.40
N GLY A 72 12.59 -11.17 10.88
CA GLY A 72 13.67 -10.20 10.93
C GLY A 72 13.84 -9.52 12.27
N ASN A 73 15.02 -8.97 12.47
CA ASN A 73 15.33 -8.07 13.58
C ASN A 73 14.98 -6.63 13.21
N THR A 74 14.65 -5.82 14.21
CA THR A 74 14.57 -4.37 14.08
C THR A 74 15.43 -3.67 15.12
N ILE A 75 15.49 -2.35 15.06
CA ILE A 75 16.36 -1.51 15.88
C ILE A 75 15.49 -0.68 16.82
N LEU A 76 15.92 -0.55 18.07
CA LEU A 76 15.36 0.38 19.05
C LEU A 76 16.28 1.60 19.16
N LEU A 77 15.70 2.79 19.05
CA LEU A 77 16.43 4.06 19.00
C LEU A 77 16.30 4.86 20.29
N ALA A 78 17.27 5.72 20.58
CA ALA A 78 17.23 6.63 21.72
C ALA A 78 16.28 7.82 21.48
N ALA A 79 16.09 8.21 20.22
CA ALA A 79 15.21 9.30 19.79
C ALA A 79 14.49 8.92 18.49
N PRO A 80 13.31 9.51 18.21
CA PRO A 80 12.59 9.28 16.96
C PRO A 80 13.36 9.91 15.80
N GLY A 81 13.63 9.13 14.76
CA GLY A 81 14.36 9.61 13.60
C GLY A 81 14.73 8.49 12.62
N PRO A 82 15.16 8.85 11.41
CA PRO A 82 15.66 7.89 10.45
C PRO A 82 17.04 7.39 10.90
N VAL A 83 17.16 6.09 11.15
CA VAL A 83 18.44 5.40 11.06
C VAL A 83 18.60 4.93 9.63
N GLY A 84 19.33 5.70 8.83
CA GLY A 84 19.68 5.31 7.47
C GLY A 84 20.37 3.95 7.50
N LEU A 85 19.86 3.01 6.71
CA LEU A 85 20.58 1.79 6.36
C LEU A 85 21.85 2.22 5.62
N ALA A 86 23.01 1.94 6.19
CA ALA A 86 24.33 2.10 5.61
C ALA A 86 24.82 3.54 5.33
N ASP A 87 25.07 4.31 6.39
CA ASP A 87 26.35 5.05 6.42
C ASP A 87 27.19 4.37 7.50
N SER A 88 28.29 3.77 7.09
CA SER A 88 29.32 3.14 7.93
C SER A 88 30.12 4.14 8.79
N ASP A 89 29.55 5.32 9.06
CA ASP A 89 30.13 6.32 9.95
C ASP A 89 29.54 6.11 11.35
N ASN A 90 30.44 5.84 12.29
CA ASN A 90 30.20 5.47 13.69
C ASN A 90 29.31 6.45 14.48
N ASP A 91 28.98 7.61 13.92
CA ASP A 91 28.28 8.71 14.60
C ASP A 91 26.80 8.41 14.88
N LYS A 92 26.22 7.36 14.27
CA LYS A 92 24.81 6.99 14.49
C LYS A 92 24.61 5.83 15.47
N ASP A 93 25.68 5.18 15.92
CA ASP A 93 25.60 4.08 16.90
C ASP A 93 25.12 4.58 18.28
N ASP A 94 25.45 5.83 18.63
CA ASP A 94 25.03 6.47 19.88
C ASP A 94 23.49 6.63 19.98
N MET A 95 22.79 6.61 18.84
CA MET A 95 21.34 6.66 18.79
C MET A 95 20.70 5.29 18.94
N ILE A 96 21.46 4.19 18.98
CA ILE A 96 20.91 2.83 19.02
C ILE A 96 20.91 2.29 20.45
N VAL A 97 19.70 2.11 21.00
CA VAL A 97 19.49 1.49 22.32
C VAL A 97 19.61 -0.04 22.23
N CYS A 98 19.14 -0.61 21.11
CA CYS A 98 19.23 -2.04 20.83
C CYS A 98 19.29 -2.29 19.32
N LYS A 99 20.35 -2.97 18.86
CA LYS A 99 20.56 -3.29 17.44
C LYS A 99 19.71 -4.47 16.94
N GLN A 100 19.30 -5.38 17.84
CA GLN A 100 18.63 -6.63 17.48
C GLN A 100 17.39 -6.88 18.34
N VAL A 101 16.28 -6.21 18.00
CA VAL A 101 14.96 -6.53 18.56
C VAL A 101 14.31 -7.58 17.66
N LEU A 102 14.14 -8.80 18.17
CA LEU A 102 13.52 -9.90 17.44
C LEU A 102 12.02 -9.63 17.20
N SER A 103 11.52 -10.03 16.02
CA SER A 103 10.07 -10.09 15.78
C SER A 103 9.40 -11.04 16.77
N GLY A 104 8.21 -10.68 17.26
CA GLY A 104 7.51 -11.37 18.33
C GLY A 104 7.86 -10.89 19.75
N THR A 105 8.85 -9.99 19.90
CA THR A 105 9.17 -9.41 21.20
C THR A 105 7.96 -8.68 21.77
N THR A 106 7.58 -8.99 23.01
CA THR A 106 6.51 -8.27 23.71
C THR A 106 7.06 -6.95 24.23
N ALA A 107 6.29 -5.89 24.09
CA ALA A 107 6.63 -4.56 24.60
C ALA A 107 5.39 -3.86 25.13
N THR A 108 5.58 -2.87 26.00
CA THR A 108 4.52 -1.92 26.38
C THR A 108 4.73 -0.62 25.63
N LEU A 109 3.65 -0.03 25.11
CA LEU A 109 3.68 1.29 24.49
C LEU A 109 3.65 2.38 25.58
N ASN A 110 4.60 3.32 25.54
CA ASN A 110 4.71 4.39 26.54
C ASN A 110 4.29 5.75 25.97
N GLU A 111 4.75 6.09 24.76
CA GLU A 111 4.54 7.40 24.15
C GLU A 111 4.43 7.27 22.63
N GLU A 112 3.79 8.25 21.98
CA GLU A 112 3.73 8.36 20.52
C GLU A 112 4.12 9.77 20.08
N THR A 113 4.73 9.87 18.91
CA THR A 113 5.05 11.15 18.27
C THR A 113 5.06 11.00 16.75
N VAL A 114 5.09 12.12 16.04
CA VAL A 114 5.23 12.16 14.59
C VAL A 114 6.41 13.05 14.23
N VAL A 115 7.39 12.48 13.52
CA VAL A 115 8.56 13.22 13.02
C VAL A 115 8.58 13.07 11.51
N ASN A 116 8.61 14.18 10.77
CA ASN A 116 8.60 14.19 9.31
C ASN A 116 7.51 13.31 8.69
N TYR A 117 6.27 13.43 9.21
CA TYR A 117 5.11 12.63 8.79
C TYR A 117 5.20 11.12 9.06
N ILE A 118 6.24 10.65 9.74
CA ILE A 118 6.39 9.25 10.16
C ILE A 118 5.98 9.12 11.63
N PRO A 119 4.99 8.27 11.96
CA PRO A 119 4.62 8.00 13.35
C PRO A 119 5.67 7.10 14.02
N PHE A 120 6.14 7.52 15.19
CA PHE A 120 7.04 6.77 16.06
C PHE A 120 6.35 6.45 17.39
N ALA A 121 6.75 5.34 17.96
CA ALA A 121 6.30 4.86 19.24
C ALA A 121 7.49 4.60 20.15
N LYS A 122 7.40 5.08 21.39
CA LYS A 122 8.34 4.74 22.45
C LYS A 122 7.81 3.52 23.18
N VAL A 123 8.60 2.46 23.24
CA VAL A 123 8.19 1.20 23.85
C VAL A 123 9.22 0.73 24.87
N THR A 124 8.74 0.08 25.93
CA THR A 124 9.57 -0.69 26.86
C THR A 124 9.47 -2.16 26.50
N LEU A 125 10.59 -2.79 26.14
CA LEU A 125 10.63 -4.21 25.78
C LEU A 125 10.52 -5.09 27.04
N GLU A 126 9.72 -6.15 26.97
CA GLU A 126 9.42 -7.05 28.09
C GLU A 126 10.03 -8.45 27.93
N SER A 127 10.68 -8.72 26.80
CA SER A 127 11.25 -10.03 26.49
C SER A 127 12.47 -9.91 25.57
N GLY A 128 13.23 -11.01 25.44
CA GLY A 128 14.40 -11.09 24.56
C GLY A 128 15.65 -10.42 25.12
N GLU A 129 16.68 -10.29 24.29
CA GLU A 129 18.00 -9.76 24.66
C GLU A 129 17.96 -8.30 25.13
N CYS A 130 16.96 -7.54 24.67
CA CYS A 130 16.78 -6.14 25.00
C CYS A 130 15.67 -5.88 26.03
N ASN A 131 15.31 -6.89 26.83
CA ASN A 131 14.34 -6.77 27.91
C ASN A 131 14.69 -5.60 28.86
N GLY A 132 13.68 -4.84 29.27
CA GLY A 132 13.78 -3.66 30.13
C GLY A 132 14.25 -2.39 29.42
N LYS A 133 14.79 -2.50 28.20
CA LYS A 133 15.20 -1.31 27.44
C LYS A 133 13.98 -0.56 26.92
N THR A 134 14.09 0.76 26.96
CA THR A 134 13.05 1.67 26.45
C THR A 134 13.63 2.53 25.35
N GLY A 135 12.89 2.70 24.26
CA GLY A 135 13.32 3.53 23.15
C GLY A 135 12.27 3.64 22.06
N TRP A 136 12.63 4.29 20.96
CA TRP A 136 11.77 4.65 19.85
C TRP A 136 11.92 3.69 18.68
N MET A 137 10.81 3.43 17.99
CA MET A 137 10.79 2.77 16.70
C MET A 137 9.60 3.26 15.86
N PRO A 138 9.61 3.06 14.54
CA PRO A 138 8.46 3.38 13.71
C PRO A 138 7.22 2.59 14.16
N LYS A 139 6.05 3.23 14.21
CA LYS A 139 4.80 2.59 14.67
C LYS A 139 4.38 1.40 13.78
N VAL A 140 4.85 1.36 12.53
CA VAL A 140 4.64 0.22 11.61
C VAL A 140 5.28 -1.09 12.10
N ASN A 141 6.23 -1.01 13.04
CA ASN A 141 6.84 -2.16 13.68
C ASN A 141 6.01 -2.72 14.85
N LEU A 142 4.86 -2.13 15.17
CA LEU A 142 4.01 -2.57 16.28
C LEU A 142 2.76 -3.29 15.77
N ARG A 143 2.33 -4.32 16.51
CA ARG A 143 1.08 -5.06 16.29
C ARG A 143 0.33 -5.30 17.58
#